data_AF-A0A1S1NI80-F1
#
_entry.id   AF-A0A1S1NI80-F1
#
_cell.length_a   1.000
_cell.length_b   1.000
_cell.length_c   1.000
_cell.angle_alpha   90.00
_cell.angle_beta   90.00
_cell.angle_gamma   90.00
#
_symmetry.space_group_name_H-M   'P 1'
#
loop_
_entity.id
_entity.type
_entity.pdbx_description
1 polymer ?
#
loop_
_entity_poly.entity_id
_entity_poly.type
_entity_poly.pdbx_seq_one_letter_code
_entity_poly.pdbx_strand_id
1 'polypeptide(L)'
;MRHLTLRAGAVLASLGIAAVAFPGTAAADSTDDYPIPRRIIATTCDAEQILAATRDTSPVYYERYMIDMHNKSPDVQQATIDKMHWFFSLSPADRRAYSEEMATHYPPDPLTTQWPNHAKLFFNNKGVVAKSTEACAGYPAGDMSVWDWT
;
A
#
# COMPACT_ATOMS: atom_id res chain seq x y z
N MET A 1 63.14 33.68 11.95
CA MET A 1 63.91 32.49 11.54
C MET A 1 63.98 31.51 12.70
N ARG A 2 63.93 30.21 12.37
CA ARG A 2 64.16 29.00 13.19
C ARG A 2 63.02 28.44 14.06
N HIS A 3 62.41 27.43 13.46
CA HIS A 3 61.69 26.29 14.03
C HIS A 3 62.42 25.66 15.24
N LEU A 4 61.67 25.32 16.29
CA LEU A 4 61.86 24.04 16.97
C LEU A 4 60.49 23.47 17.37
N THR A 5 60.25 22.28 16.83
CA THR A 5 59.06 21.45 16.89
C THR A 5 59.05 20.60 18.17
N LEU A 6 57.84 20.13 18.53
CA LEU A 6 57.54 18.85 19.18
C LEU A 6 57.87 18.68 20.69
N ARG A 7 56.81 18.67 21.53
CA ARG A 7 56.33 17.50 22.33
C ARG A 7 55.61 17.93 23.62
N ALA A 8 54.28 17.70 23.64
CA ALA A 8 53.48 17.18 24.76
C ALA A 8 52.02 17.34 24.31
N GLY A 9 51.27 16.33 23.88
CA GLY A 9 51.23 14.96 24.37
C GLY A 9 49.94 14.76 25.16
N ALA A 10 48.87 14.42 24.46
CA ALA A 10 47.65 13.75 24.94
C ALA A 10 46.79 14.44 26.04
N VAL A 11 45.78 15.20 25.60
CA VAL A 11 44.47 15.27 26.29
C VAL A 11 43.36 15.16 25.24
N LEU A 12 43.21 13.96 24.68
CA LEU A 12 42.09 13.57 23.82
C LEU A 12 41.70 12.15 24.20
N ALA A 13 40.78 12.00 25.14
CA ALA A 13 39.93 10.81 25.28
C ALA A 13 39.06 10.93 26.55
N SER A 14 37.85 11.48 26.43
CA SER A 14 36.67 11.08 27.23
C SER A 14 35.50 12.05 27.01
N LEU A 15 34.90 12.02 25.83
CA LEU A 15 33.47 12.28 25.73
C LEU A 15 32.83 10.99 25.26
N GLY A 16 32.36 10.24 26.26
CA GLY A 16 31.80 8.91 26.12
C GLY A 16 30.59 8.90 25.20
N ILE A 17 30.62 7.91 24.31
CA ILE A 17 29.49 7.39 23.56
C ILE A 17 28.42 6.98 24.58
N ALA A 18 27.31 7.71 24.68
CA ALA A 18 26.15 7.30 25.48
C ALA A 18 24.82 7.71 24.84
N ALA A 19 24.75 7.60 23.51
CA ALA A 19 23.48 7.49 22.80
C ALA A 19 23.50 6.24 21.92
N VAL A 20 23.83 5.09 22.52
CA VAL A 20 23.17 3.84 22.09
C VAL A 20 21.72 3.99 22.52
N ALA A 21 20.97 4.77 21.73
CA ALA A 21 19.54 4.56 21.63
C ALA A 21 19.40 3.08 21.32
N PHE A 22 18.92 2.30 22.30
CA PHE A 22 18.50 0.93 22.06
C PHE A 22 17.75 0.97 20.73
N PRO A 23 18.16 0.20 19.69
CA PRO A 23 17.31 0.08 18.53
C PRO A 23 16.01 -0.47 19.08
N GLY A 24 14.99 0.39 19.17
CA GLY A 24 13.64 -0.06 19.47
C GLY A 24 13.42 -1.21 18.51
N THR A 25 13.10 -2.39 19.04
CA THR A 25 12.79 -3.53 18.19
C THR A 25 11.70 -3.05 17.25
N ALA A 26 12.06 -2.83 15.99
CA ALA A 26 11.10 -2.55 14.95
C ALA A 26 10.33 -3.86 14.77
N ALA A 27 9.28 -4.03 15.57
CA ALA A 27 8.29 -5.07 15.41
C ALA A 27 7.43 -4.67 14.21
N ALA A 28 8.03 -4.63 13.02
CA ALA A 28 7.30 -4.68 11.78
C ALA A 28 6.83 -6.13 11.61
N ASP A 29 5.87 -6.54 12.44
CA ASP A 29 5.18 -7.80 12.25
C ASP A 29 4.40 -7.71 10.94
N SER A 30 5.02 -8.17 9.85
CA SER A 30 4.43 -8.13 8.52
C SER A 30 3.20 -9.03 8.37
N THR A 31 2.89 -9.83 9.40
CA THR A 31 1.72 -10.72 9.43
C THR A 31 0.42 -9.91 9.30
N ASP A 32 0.35 -8.74 9.94
CA ASP A 32 -0.81 -7.85 9.85
C ASP A 32 -1.03 -7.26 8.45
N ASP A 33 0.02 -7.25 7.63
CA ASP A 33 0.03 -6.75 6.26
C ASP A 33 -0.15 -7.86 5.21
N TYR A 34 -0.46 -9.09 5.62
CA TYR A 34 -0.69 -10.22 4.74
C TYR A 34 -2.08 -10.87 4.93
N PRO A 35 -2.73 -11.32 3.84
CA PRO A 35 -2.45 -10.97 2.44
C PRO A 35 -2.88 -9.54 2.08
N ILE A 36 -3.90 -8.99 2.74
CA ILE A 36 -4.33 -7.59 2.55
C ILE A 36 -3.67 -6.69 3.61
N PRO A 37 -3.04 -5.55 3.22
CA PRO A 37 -2.40 -4.64 4.15
C PRO A 37 -3.34 -4.11 5.24
N ARG A 38 -2.86 -4.01 6.49
CA ARG A 38 -3.68 -3.54 7.64
C ARG A 38 -4.30 -2.16 7.42
N ARG A 39 -3.63 -1.31 6.64
CA ARG A 39 -4.10 0.03 6.29
C ARG A 39 -5.35 0.01 5.41
N ILE A 40 -5.48 -0.98 4.52
CA ILE A 40 -6.68 -1.18 3.70
C ILE A 40 -7.79 -1.81 4.54
N ILE A 41 -7.44 -2.73 5.45
CA ILE A 41 -8.41 -3.26 6.41
C ILE A 41 -9.04 -2.14 7.25
N ALA A 42 -8.23 -1.17 7.71
CA ALA A 42 -8.68 -0.09 8.59
C ALA A 42 -9.16 1.18 7.86
N THR A 43 -8.98 1.30 6.54
CA THR A 43 -9.29 2.56 5.84
C THR A 43 -10.79 2.84 5.82
N THR A 44 -11.14 4.13 5.93
CA THR A 44 -12.49 4.64 5.72
C THR A 44 -12.71 5.13 4.29
N CYS A 45 -11.67 5.12 3.45
CA CYS A 45 -11.80 5.49 2.04
C CYS A 45 -12.54 4.42 1.25
N ASP A 46 -13.29 4.85 0.23
CA ASP A 46 -13.93 3.94 -0.73
C ASP A 46 -12.97 3.55 -1.88
N ALA A 47 -13.50 2.75 -2.83
CA ALA A 47 -12.73 2.28 -3.97
C ALA A 47 -12.27 3.45 -4.85
N GLU A 48 -13.16 4.40 -5.12
CA GLU A 48 -12.91 5.56 -5.98
C GLU A 48 -11.82 6.46 -5.40
N GLN A 49 -11.85 6.72 -4.09
CA GLN A 49 -10.81 7.47 -3.39
C GLN A 49 -9.45 6.78 -3.46
N ILE A 50 -9.40 5.46 -3.30
CA ILE A 50 -8.15 4.69 -3.45
C ILE A 50 -7.66 4.72 -4.90
N LEU A 51 -8.56 4.59 -5.87
CA LEU A 51 -8.24 4.59 -7.30
C LEU A 51 -7.73 5.97 -7.75
N ALA A 52 -8.41 7.04 -7.35
CA ALA A 52 -8.01 8.44 -7.59
C ALA A 52 -6.66 8.77 -6.94
N ALA A 53 -6.46 8.37 -5.68
CA ALA A 53 -5.17 8.54 -5.02
C ALA A 53 -4.07 7.75 -5.71
N THR A 54 -4.38 6.58 -6.27
CA THR A 54 -3.42 5.78 -7.03
C THR A 54 -3.06 6.44 -8.36
N ARG A 55 -4.03 7.06 -9.06
CA ARG A 55 -3.81 7.86 -10.27
C ARG A 55 -2.73 8.91 -10.06
N ASP A 56 -2.79 9.64 -8.95
CA ASP A 56 -1.90 10.79 -8.74
C ASP A 56 -0.58 10.40 -8.06
N THR A 57 -0.60 9.45 -7.11
CA THR A 57 0.60 9.05 -6.35
C THR A 57 1.43 7.96 -7.02
N SER A 58 0.82 7.19 -7.94
CA SER A 58 1.42 6.05 -8.63
C SER A 58 0.89 5.92 -10.08
N PRO A 59 1.01 6.97 -10.92
CA PRO A 59 0.36 7.07 -12.23
C PRO A 59 0.68 5.90 -13.16
N VAL A 60 1.93 5.45 -13.21
CA VAL A 60 2.34 4.29 -14.04
C VAL A 60 1.59 3.01 -13.65
N TYR A 61 1.25 2.82 -12.37
CA TYR A 61 0.48 1.66 -11.94
C TYR A 61 -1.01 1.83 -12.24
N TYR A 62 -1.54 3.03 -12.08
CA TYR A 62 -2.90 3.37 -12.47
C TYR A 62 -3.13 3.13 -13.97
N GLU A 63 -2.34 3.74 -14.84
CA GLU A 63 -2.47 3.62 -16.30
C GLU A 63 -2.42 2.15 -16.74
N ARG A 64 -1.45 1.38 -16.23
CA ARG A 64 -1.31 -0.05 -16.55
C ARG A 64 -2.51 -0.86 -16.09
N TYR A 65 -3.07 -0.54 -14.92
CA TYR A 65 -4.25 -1.22 -14.41
C TYR A 65 -5.48 -0.90 -15.26
N MET A 66 -5.70 0.38 -15.59
CA MET A 66 -6.82 0.81 -16.42
C MET A 66 -6.73 0.25 -17.84
N ILE A 67 -5.55 0.19 -18.44
CA ILE A 67 -5.31 -0.47 -19.73
C ILE A 67 -5.61 -1.98 -19.63
N ASP A 68 -5.14 -2.67 -18.58
CA ASP A 68 -5.43 -4.11 -18.41
C ASP A 68 -6.93 -4.36 -18.22
N MET A 69 -7.62 -3.50 -17.45
CA MET A 69 -9.06 -3.52 -17.25
C MET A 69 -9.82 -3.31 -18.55
N HIS A 70 -9.47 -2.28 -19.32
CA HIS A 70 -10.09 -1.94 -20.60
C HIS A 70 -9.98 -3.08 -21.63
N ASN A 71 -8.92 -3.89 -21.53
CA ASN A 71 -8.74 -5.08 -22.37
C ASN A 71 -9.58 -6.30 -21.92
N LYS A 72 -10.38 -6.20 -20.85
CA LYS A 72 -11.30 -7.25 -20.42
C LYS A 72 -12.69 -7.08 -21.04
N SER A 73 -13.50 -8.14 -21.02
CA SER A 73 -14.91 -8.03 -21.39
C SER A 73 -15.65 -7.05 -20.47
N PRO A 74 -16.72 -6.39 -20.94
CA PRO A 74 -17.52 -5.48 -20.11
C PRO A 74 -17.98 -6.12 -18.79
N ASP A 75 -18.36 -7.40 -18.81
CA ASP A 75 -18.79 -8.12 -17.61
C ASP A 75 -17.67 -8.26 -16.56
N VAL A 76 -16.43 -8.49 -16.99
CA VAL A 76 -15.27 -8.56 -16.06
C VAL A 76 -14.92 -7.17 -15.52
N GLN A 77 -15.07 -6.13 -16.34
CA GLN A 77 -14.89 -4.76 -15.90
C GLN A 77 -15.90 -4.41 -14.79
N GLN A 78 -17.19 -4.66 -15.04
CA GLN A 78 -18.25 -4.40 -14.06
C GLN A 78 -18.07 -5.25 -12.80
N ALA A 79 -17.79 -6.55 -12.94
CA ALA A 79 -17.56 -7.42 -11.80
C ALA A 79 -16.39 -6.96 -10.93
N THR A 80 -15.36 -6.31 -11.52
CA THR A 80 -14.26 -5.74 -10.75
C THR A 80 -14.69 -4.52 -9.95
N ILE A 81 -15.46 -3.62 -10.55
CA ILE A 81 -16.03 -2.45 -9.87
C ILE A 81 -16.90 -2.92 -8.69
N ASP A 82 -17.85 -3.81 -8.96
CA ASP A 82 -18.75 -4.36 -7.95
C ASP A 82 -18.00 -5.06 -6.81
N LYS A 83 -16.93 -5.80 -7.15
CA LYS A 83 -16.09 -6.48 -6.16
C LYS A 83 -15.37 -5.48 -5.25
N MET A 84 -14.83 -4.39 -5.80
CA MET A 84 -14.16 -3.37 -5.00
C MET A 84 -15.18 -2.60 -4.15
N HIS A 85 -16.33 -2.23 -4.69
CA HIS A 85 -17.43 -1.65 -3.90
C HIS A 85 -17.87 -2.55 -2.75
N TRP A 86 -18.09 -3.84 -3.02
CA TRP A 86 -18.40 -4.82 -1.98
C TRP A 86 -17.30 -4.86 -0.91
N PHE A 87 -16.04 -5.00 -1.30
CA PHE A 87 -14.93 -5.10 -0.35
C PHE A 87 -14.82 -3.84 0.53
N PHE A 88 -14.92 -2.64 -0.05
CA PHE A 88 -14.87 -1.39 0.71
C PHE A 88 -16.17 -1.10 1.49
N SER A 89 -17.28 -1.78 1.20
CA SER A 89 -18.49 -1.71 2.04
C SER A 89 -18.39 -2.53 3.34
N LEU A 90 -17.49 -3.51 3.41
CA LEU A 90 -17.31 -4.39 4.56
C LEU A 90 -16.76 -3.65 5.78
N SER A 91 -17.11 -4.13 6.98
CA SER A 91 -16.48 -3.69 8.21
C SER A 91 -14.99 -4.09 8.25
N PRO A 92 -14.13 -3.43 9.06
CA PRO A 92 -12.74 -3.86 9.21
C PRO A 92 -12.58 -5.32 9.65
N ALA A 93 -13.49 -5.82 10.48
CA ALA A 93 -13.49 -7.22 10.90
C ALA A 93 -13.80 -8.17 9.72
N ASP A 94 -14.80 -7.83 8.91
CA ASP A 94 -15.18 -8.65 7.74
C ASP A 94 -14.12 -8.59 6.63
N ARG A 95 -13.47 -7.43 6.42
CA ARG A 95 -12.31 -7.33 5.52
C ARG A 95 -11.16 -8.22 5.99
N ARG A 96 -10.93 -8.31 7.31
CA ARG A 96 -9.90 -9.19 7.89
C ARG A 96 -10.25 -10.66 7.68
N ALA A 97 -11.50 -11.05 7.95
CA ALA A 97 -11.97 -12.41 7.67
C ALA A 97 -11.81 -12.76 6.18
N TYR A 98 -12.18 -11.86 5.28
CA TYR A 98 -11.95 -12.06 3.83
C TYR A 98 -10.46 -12.20 3.48
N SER A 99 -9.60 -11.39 4.10
CA SER A 99 -8.15 -11.51 3.93
C SER A 99 -7.64 -12.89 4.40
N GLU A 100 -8.19 -13.46 5.46
CA GLU A 100 -7.83 -14.80 5.93
C GLU A 100 -8.30 -15.89 4.97
N GLU A 101 -9.53 -15.80 4.45
CA GLU A 101 -10.04 -16.68 3.40
C GLU A 101 -9.17 -16.65 2.14
N MET A 102 -8.67 -15.48 1.76
CA MET A 102 -7.74 -15.34 0.63
C MET A 102 -6.41 -16.06 0.84
N ALA A 103 -5.95 -16.20 2.09
CA ALA A 103 -4.69 -16.85 2.40
C ALA A 103 -4.80 -18.38 2.40
N THR A 104 -6.00 -18.91 2.63
CA THR A 104 -6.24 -20.35 2.82
C THR A 104 -6.90 -21.03 1.62
N HIS A 105 -7.57 -20.29 0.72
CA HIS A 105 -8.28 -20.83 -0.44
C HIS A 105 -7.76 -20.31 -1.78
N TYR A 106 -7.61 -21.21 -2.77
CA TYR A 106 -7.19 -20.85 -4.14
C TYR A 106 -8.06 -21.54 -5.22
N PRO A 107 -8.58 -20.79 -6.22
CA PRO A 107 -8.56 -19.33 -6.30
C PRO A 107 -9.49 -18.72 -5.24
N PRO A 108 -9.11 -17.61 -4.59
CA PRO A 108 -9.92 -17.03 -3.52
C PRO A 108 -11.18 -16.32 -4.05
N ASP A 109 -11.23 -16.06 -5.36
CA ASP A 109 -12.31 -15.32 -6.03
C ASP A 109 -12.42 -15.83 -7.49
N PRO A 110 -13.61 -16.18 -7.99
CA PRO A 110 -13.83 -16.47 -9.41
C PRO A 110 -13.30 -15.40 -10.37
N LEU A 111 -13.29 -14.12 -9.97
CA LEU A 111 -12.72 -13.03 -10.74
C LEU A 111 -11.20 -13.15 -10.92
N THR A 112 -10.50 -13.81 -9.98
CA THR A 112 -9.05 -14.07 -10.08
C THR A 112 -8.71 -14.91 -11.31
N THR A 113 -9.56 -15.87 -11.68
CA THR A 113 -9.34 -16.70 -12.87
C THR A 113 -9.50 -15.91 -14.16
N GLN A 114 -10.39 -14.92 -14.19
CA GLN A 114 -10.66 -14.09 -15.37
C GLN A 114 -9.66 -12.91 -15.47
N TRP A 115 -9.26 -12.36 -14.33
CA TRP A 115 -8.31 -11.28 -14.24
C TRP A 115 -7.52 -11.35 -12.91
N PRO A 116 -6.33 -11.98 -12.91
CA PRO A 116 -5.51 -12.12 -11.71
C PRO A 116 -5.05 -10.80 -11.10
N ASN A 117 -5.06 -9.71 -11.88
CA ASN A 117 -4.63 -8.38 -11.44
C ASN A 117 -5.78 -7.47 -10.96
N HIS A 118 -7.04 -7.94 -10.93
CA HIS A 118 -8.22 -7.09 -10.63
C HIS A 118 -8.10 -6.30 -9.32
N ALA A 119 -7.39 -6.81 -8.31
CA ALA A 119 -7.19 -6.13 -7.03
C ALA A 119 -5.79 -5.50 -6.83
N LYS A 120 -5.00 -5.34 -7.90
CA LYS A 120 -3.59 -4.89 -7.82
C LYS A 120 -3.40 -3.53 -7.18
N LEU A 121 -4.25 -2.55 -7.52
CA LEU A 121 -4.15 -1.20 -6.95
C LEU A 121 -4.72 -1.11 -5.54
N PHE A 122 -5.68 -1.97 -5.22
CA PHE A 122 -6.48 -1.87 -4.01
C PHE A 122 -5.83 -2.55 -2.80
N PHE A 123 -5.20 -3.71 -2.98
CA PHE A 123 -4.52 -4.38 -1.86
C PHE A 123 -3.33 -5.29 -2.23
N ASN A 124 -3.20 -5.75 -3.48
CA ASN A 124 -2.12 -6.70 -3.82
C ASN A 124 -0.74 -6.06 -4.07
N ASN A 125 -0.65 -4.75 -4.31
CA ASN A 125 0.63 -4.02 -4.43
C ASN A 125 0.85 -3.12 -3.20
N LYS A 126 1.56 -3.66 -2.20
CA LYS A 126 1.75 -2.99 -0.89
C LYS A 126 2.35 -1.58 -0.99
N GLY A 127 3.25 -1.33 -1.95
CA GLY A 127 3.88 -0.02 -2.13
C GLY A 127 2.93 1.03 -2.72
N VAL A 128 2.11 0.64 -3.69
CA VAL A 128 1.04 1.49 -4.24
C VAL A 128 0.00 1.79 -3.17
N VAL A 129 -0.44 0.74 -2.48
CA VAL A 129 -1.45 0.79 -1.42
C VAL A 129 -1.02 1.68 -0.26
N ALA A 130 0.26 1.66 0.12
CA ALA A 130 0.78 2.55 1.15
C ALA A 130 0.58 4.03 0.78
N LYS A 131 0.95 4.41 -0.44
CA LYS A 131 0.82 5.79 -0.94
C LYS A 131 -0.64 6.21 -1.13
N SER A 132 -1.45 5.35 -1.74
CA SER A 132 -2.86 5.68 -2.01
C SER A 132 -3.68 5.81 -0.73
N THR A 133 -3.48 4.91 0.25
CA THR A 133 -4.19 4.98 1.54
C THR A 133 -3.80 6.21 2.36
N GLU A 134 -2.56 6.69 2.22
CA GLU A 134 -2.11 7.93 2.89
C GLU A 134 -2.78 9.18 2.30
N ALA A 135 -3.10 9.17 1.00
CA ALA A 135 -3.67 10.33 0.30
C ALA A 135 -5.19 10.28 0.08
N CYS A 136 -5.84 9.12 0.22
CA CYS A 136 -7.21 8.88 -0.27
C CYS A 136 -8.29 9.82 0.30
N ALA A 137 -8.15 10.27 1.55
CA ALA A 137 -9.10 11.21 2.16
C ALA A 137 -9.16 12.58 1.46
N GLY A 138 -8.17 12.91 0.62
CA GLY A 138 -8.14 14.13 -0.19
C GLY A 138 -8.99 14.07 -1.47
N TYR A 139 -9.57 12.92 -1.79
CA TYR A 139 -10.33 12.70 -3.02
C TYR A 139 -11.84 12.60 -2.74
N PRO A 140 -12.71 12.98 -3.69
CA PRO A 140 -14.15 12.80 -3.54
C PRO A 140 -14.53 11.32 -3.44
N ALA A 141 -15.40 11.00 -2.48
CA ALA A 141 -16.02 9.68 -2.37
C ALA A 141 -17.02 9.45 -3.52
N GLY A 142 -17.08 8.22 -4.03
CA GLY A 142 -18.02 7.79 -5.06
C GLY A 142 -17.84 8.45 -6.43
N ASP A 143 -16.70 9.07 -6.72
CA ASP A 143 -16.40 9.63 -8.04
C ASP A 143 -16.16 8.54 -9.08
N MET A 144 -17.23 8.08 -9.71
CA MET A 144 -17.18 7.01 -10.71
C MET A 144 -16.38 7.37 -11.96
N SER A 145 -16.08 8.66 -12.21
CA SER A 145 -15.31 9.07 -13.40
C SER A 145 -13.87 8.54 -13.39
N VAL A 146 -13.36 8.13 -12.23
CA VAL A 146 -12.02 7.54 -12.09
C VAL A 146 -11.91 6.14 -12.67
N TRP A 147 -13.04 5.49 -13.00
CA TRP A 147 -13.07 4.23 -13.73
C TRP A 147 -13.10 4.42 -15.25
N ASP A 148 -13.44 5.63 -15.72
CA ASP A 148 -13.53 5.93 -17.14
C ASP A 148 -12.13 6.13 -17.73
N TRP A 149 -11.64 5.10 -18.41
CA TRP A 149 -10.38 5.13 -19.16
C TRP A 149 -10.67 5.05 -20.66
N THR A 150 -10.52 6.18 -21.34
CA THR A 150 -10.65 6.34 -22.80
C THR A 150 -9.36 6.82 -23.42
#